data_AF-A0A1A7X087-F1
#
_entry.id   AF-A0A1A7X087-F1
#
_cell.length_a   1.000
_cell.length_b   1.000
_cell.length_c   1.000
_cell.angle_alpha   90.00
_cell.angle_beta   90.00
_cell.angle_gamma   90.00
#
_symmetry.space_group_name_H-M   'P 1'
#
loop_
_entity.id
_entity.type
_entity.pdbx_description
1 polymer ?
#
loop_
_entity_poly.entity_id
_entity_poly.type
_entity_poly.pdbx_seq_one_letter_code
_entity_poly.pdbx_strand_id
1 'polypeptide(L)'
;FVVSKLTPLQVDFVSYMDDIAEEIGVRPSLLWLLFTDYPLFKRVLWGPVTAYQYRLMGPGRWKGAREAIFTQFDRMYQPLKTRKVPEEEPSLSGLLMKLSLAALAVGAAVYYLHKHNPLSNFQTQTV
;
A
#
# COMPACT_ATOMS: atom_id res chain seq x y z
N PHE A 1 -16.88 -17.89 11.46
CA PHE A 1 -17.95 -18.14 10.48
C PHE A 1 -19.28 -17.75 11.08
N VAL A 2 -19.96 -16.73 10.55
CA VAL A 2 -21.34 -16.40 10.94
C VAL A 2 -22.25 -17.19 10.01
N VAL A 3 -22.70 -18.36 10.45
CA VAL A 3 -23.52 -19.24 9.61
C VAL A 3 -24.99 -18.92 9.87
N SER A 4 -25.63 -18.22 8.92
CA SER A 4 -27.08 -18.15 8.87
C SER A 4 -27.61 -19.38 8.12
N LYS A 5 -28.80 -19.89 8.46
CA LYS A 5 -29.44 -21.01 7.72
C LYS A 5 -29.68 -20.69 6.24
N LEU A 6 -29.72 -19.41 5.86
CA LEU A 6 -29.92 -18.96 4.48
C LEU A 6 -28.59 -18.90 3.70
N THR A 7 -27.46 -18.87 4.39
CA THR A 7 -26.12 -18.73 3.79
C THR A 7 -25.14 -19.77 4.36
N PRO A 8 -25.41 -21.08 4.17
CA PRO A 8 -24.60 -22.14 4.77
C PRO A 8 -23.15 -22.20 4.24
N LEU A 9 -22.89 -21.64 3.07
CA LEU A 9 -21.57 -21.65 2.39
C LEU A 9 -20.84 -20.30 2.43
N GLN A 10 -21.30 -19.36 3.25
CA GLN A 10 -20.69 -18.04 3.30
C GLN A 10 -19.30 -18.09 3.96
N VAL A 11 -18.28 -17.76 3.17
CA VAL A 11 -16.89 -17.68 3.61
C VAL A 11 -16.32 -16.30 3.30
N ASP A 12 -15.38 -15.85 4.13
CA ASP A 12 -14.61 -14.66 3.82
C ASP A 12 -13.62 -14.97 2.69
N PHE A 13 -13.69 -14.17 1.63
CA PHE A 13 -12.92 -14.43 0.41
C PHE A 13 -11.42 -14.40 0.68
N VAL A 14 -10.92 -13.40 1.41
CA VAL A 14 -9.48 -13.24 1.64
C VAL A 14 -8.96 -14.38 2.51
N SER A 15 -9.63 -14.66 3.63
CA SER A 15 -9.24 -15.75 4.52
C SER A 15 -9.24 -17.10 3.81
N TYR A 16 -10.31 -17.42 3.09
CA TYR A 16 -10.42 -18.69 2.36
C TYR A 16 -9.35 -18.86 1.28
N MET A 17 -9.07 -17.79 0.53
CA MET A 17 -8.04 -17.83 -0.51
C MET A 17 -6.62 -17.95 0.07
N ASP A 18 -6.35 -17.27 1.18
CA ASP A 18 -5.06 -17.35 1.89
C ASP A 18 -4.83 -18.75 2.47
N ASP A 19 -5.86 -19.38 3.06
CA ASP A 19 -5.78 -20.74 3.61
C ASP A 19 -5.39 -21.76 2.52
N ILE A 20 -6.08 -21.72 1.37
CA ILE A 20 -5.75 -22.59 0.23
C ILE A 20 -4.36 -22.26 -0.33
N ALA A 21 -4.02 -20.98 -0.41
CA ALA A 21 -2.72 -20.56 -0.91
C ALA A 21 -1.57 -21.01 0.01
N GLU A 22 -1.82 -21.11 1.32
CA GLU A 22 -0.88 -21.62 2.31
C GLU A 22 -0.71 -23.13 2.18
N GLU A 23 -1.80 -23.89 2.02
CA GLU A 23 -1.76 -25.34 1.79
C GLU A 23 -0.93 -25.72 0.54
N ILE A 24 -1.04 -24.93 -0.54
CA ILE A 24 -0.29 -25.14 -1.79
C ILE A 24 1.13 -24.51 -1.72
N GLY A 25 1.38 -23.63 -0.75
CA GLY A 25 2.66 -22.91 -0.63
C GLY A 25 2.86 -21.80 -1.67
N VAL A 26 1.78 -21.20 -2.16
CA VAL A 26 1.79 -20.06 -3.10
C VAL A 26 1.51 -18.71 -2.42
N ARG A 27 1.15 -18.72 -1.13
CA ARG A 27 0.88 -17.51 -0.35
C ARG A 27 2.12 -16.62 -0.28
N PRO A 28 2.05 -15.36 -0.75
CA PRO A 28 3.20 -14.47 -0.71
C PRO A 28 3.49 -14.02 0.73
N SER A 29 4.67 -14.30 1.24
CA SER A 29 5.08 -13.84 2.57
C SER A 29 5.38 -12.33 2.55
N LEU A 30 4.57 -11.56 3.26
CA LEU A 30 4.68 -10.10 3.30
C LEU A 30 6.03 -9.63 3.84
N LEU A 31 6.57 -10.30 4.88
CA LEU A 31 7.88 -9.99 5.43
C LEU A 31 9.00 -10.24 4.40
N TRP A 32 8.91 -11.32 3.63
CA TRP A 32 9.89 -11.59 2.57
C TRP A 32 9.81 -10.56 1.44
N LEU A 33 8.59 -10.19 1.03
CA LEU A 33 8.37 -9.14 0.04
C LEU A 33 8.90 -7.79 0.50
N LEU A 34 8.79 -7.46 1.79
CA LEU A 34 9.32 -6.21 2.35
C LEU A 34 10.82 -6.07 2.08
N PHE A 35 11.58 -7.15 2.25
CA PHE A 35 13.03 -7.15 2.05
C PHE A 35 13.47 -7.34 0.60
N THR A 36 12.67 -8.04 -0.22
CA THR A 36 13.04 -8.36 -1.61
C THR A 36 12.53 -7.37 -2.64
N ASP A 37 11.27 -6.93 -2.53
CA ASP A 37 10.62 -6.03 -3.50
C ASP A 37 9.65 -5.10 -2.76
N TYR A 38 10.20 -4.04 -2.17
CA TYR A 38 9.44 -3.04 -1.43
C TYR A 38 8.29 -2.41 -2.24
N PRO A 39 8.45 -2.02 -3.52
CA PRO A 39 7.33 -1.54 -4.34
C PRO A 39 6.18 -2.54 -4.47
N LEU A 40 6.48 -3.83 -4.69
CA LEU A 40 5.46 -4.87 -4.76
C LEU A 40 4.81 -5.09 -3.39
N PHE A 41 5.59 -5.12 -2.31
CA PHE A 41 5.09 -5.20 -0.94
C PHE A 41 4.03 -4.14 -0.65
N LYS A 42 4.32 -2.86 -0.94
CA LYS A 42 3.36 -1.76 -0.72
C LYS A 42 2.03 -1.97 -1.46
N ARG A 43 2.09 -2.50 -2.69
CA ARG A 43 0.92 -2.78 -3.51
C ARG A 43 0.12 -3.97 -3.01
N VAL A 44 0.77 -4.98 -2.44
CA VAL A 44 0.09 -6.14 -1.86
C VAL A 44 -0.52 -5.78 -0.50
N LEU A 45 0.16 -4.97 0.31
CA LEU A 45 -0.31 -4.58 1.65
C LEU A 45 -1.44 -3.54 1.61
N TRP A 46 -1.29 -2.48 0.82
CA TRP A 46 -2.26 -1.37 0.78
C TRP A 46 -3.12 -1.34 -0.48
N GLY A 47 -2.86 -2.24 -1.43
CA GLY A 47 -3.65 -2.33 -2.66
C GLY A 47 -4.75 -3.39 -2.57
N PRO A 48 -5.51 -3.57 -3.67
CA PRO A 48 -6.53 -4.58 -3.73
C PRO A 48 -5.93 -5.99 -3.76
N VAL A 49 -6.58 -6.92 -3.05
CA VAL A 49 -6.28 -8.35 -3.14
C VAL A 49 -6.71 -8.85 -4.51
N THR A 50 -5.74 -9.27 -5.33
CA THR A 50 -5.98 -9.76 -6.70
C THR A 50 -5.43 -11.16 -6.90
N ALA A 51 -6.07 -11.93 -7.77
CA ALA A 51 -5.66 -13.31 -8.07
C ALA A 51 -4.20 -13.44 -8.56
N TYR A 52 -3.62 -12.36 -9.10
CA TYR A 52 -2.20 -12.32 -9.51
C TYR A 52 -1.23 -12.51 -8.33
N GLN A 53 -1.63 -12.14 -7.11
CA GLN A 53 -0.79 -12.24 -5.91
C GLN A 53 -0.41 -13.70 -5.62
N TYR A 54 -1.35 -14.63 -5.77
CA TYR A 54 -1.14 -16.07 -5.57
C TYR A 54 -0.34 -16.74 -6.71
N ARG A 55 0.09 -15.98 -7.72
CA ARG A 55 0.95 -16.45 -8.82
C ARG A 55 2.35 -15.84 -8.78
N LEU A 56 2.68 -15.09 -7.73
CA LEU A 56 3.99 -14.44 -7.55
C LEU A 56 5.10 -15.45 -7.22
N MET A 57 4.77 -16.47 -6.45
CA MET A 57 5.68 -17.48 -5.90
C MET A 57 5.00 -18.84 -5.79
N GLY A 58 5.77 -19.89 -5.47
CA GLY A 58 5.29 -21.27 -5.40
C GLY A 58 5.17 -21.96 -6.77
N PRO A 59 4.60 -23.18 -6.80
CA PRO A 59 4.37 -23.92 -8.03
C PRO A 59 3.40 -23.20 -8.96
N GLY A 60 3.67 -23.19 -10.27
CA GLY A 60 2.83 -22.49 -11.24
C GLY A 60 2.94 -20.96 -11.20
N ARG A 61 4.07 -20.44 -10.69
CA ARG A 61 4.45 -19.03 -10.76
C ARG A 61 4.30 -18.47 -12.18
N TRP A 62 3.68 -17.30 -12.30
CA TRP A 62 3.58 -16.59 -13.56
C TRP A 62 4.55 -15.40 -13.59
N LYS A 63 5.47 -15.38 -14.57
CA LYS A 63 6.47 -14.32 -14.72
C LYS A 63 5.84 -12.92 -14.86
N GLY A 64 4.66 -12.83 -15.48
CA GLY A 64 3.92 -11.58 -15.67
C GLY A 64 3.10 -11.13 -14.47
N ALA A 65 3.01 -11.91 -13.38
CA ALA A 65 2.16 -11.58 -12.24
C ALA A 65 2.52 -10.23 -11.60
N ARG A 66 3.82 -9.95 -11.47
CA ARG A 66 4.33 -8.68 -10.96
C ARG A 66 3.86 -7.51 -11.83
N GLU A 67 4.11 -7.58 -13.13
CA GLU A 67 3.72 -6.52 -14.06
C GLU A 67 2.20 -6.34 -14.08
N ALA A 68 1.44 -7.44 -14.04
CA ALA A 68 -0.02 -7.41 -14.01
C ALA A 68 -0.56 -6.66 -12.79
N ILE A 69 0.04 -6.84 -11.60
CA ILE A 69 -0.32 -6.10 -10.37
C ILE A 69 0.00 -4.61 -10.51
N PHE A 70 1.09 -4.26 -11.19
CA PHE A 70 1.48 -2.86 -11.37
C PHE A 70 0.56 -2.12 -12.35
N THR A 71 0.13 -2.80 -13.41
CA THR A 71 -0.65 -2.25 -14.52
C THR A 71 -2.16 -2.52 -14.43
N GLN A 72 -2.63 -3.15 -13.34
CA GLN A 72 -4.03 -3.53 -13.16
C GLN A 72 -4.98 -2.32 -13.22
N PHE A 73 -4.61 -1.22 -12.58
CA PHE A 73 -5.41 -0.01 -12.55
C PHE A 73 -5.42 0.65 -13.91
N ASP A 74 -4.29 0.66 -14.62
CA ASP A 74 -4.24 1.17 -15.99
C ASP A 74 -5.25 0.42 -16.86
N ARG A 75 -5.22 -0.92 -16.86
CA ARG A 75 -6.19 -1.75 -17.60
C ARG A 75 -7.64 -1.50 -17.17
N MET A 76 -7.89 -1.29 -15.89
CA MET A 76 -9.23 -0.97 -15.38
C MET A 76 -9.72 0.39 -15.87
N TYR A 77 -8.84 1.40 -15.92
CA TYR A 77 -9.19 2.75 -16.37
C TYR A 77 -9.20 2.93 -17.89
N GLN A 78 -8.44 2.13 -18.65
CA GLN A 78 -8.41 2.20 -20.11
C GLN A 78 -9.82 2.25 -20.75
N PRO A 79 -10.75 1.31 -20.47
CA PRO A 79 -12.08 1.34 -21.07
C PRO A 79 -12.95 2.51 -20.57
N LEU A 80 -12.61 3.10 -19.43
CA LEU A 80 -13.33 4.25 -18.85
C LEU A 80 -12.85 5.58 -19.44
N LYS A 81 -11.62 5.64 -19.99
CA LYS A 81 -11.01 6.84 -20.57
C LYS A 81 -11.31 6.97 -22.07
N THR A 82 -12.58 6.94 -22.45
CA THR A 82 -13.01 7.06 -23.85
C THR A 82 -12.85 8.47 -24.42
N ARG A 83 -12.81 9.50 -23.56
CA ARG A 83 -12.55 10.89 -23.93
C ARG A 83 -11.13 11.30 -23.52
N LYS A 84 -10.35 11.79 -24.48
CA LYS A 84 -9.04 12.42 -24.21
C LYS A 84 -9.27 13.88 -23.79
N VAL A 85 -8.86 14.22 -22.57
CA VAL A 85 -8.80 15.60 -22.08
C VAL A 85 -7.33 16.05 -22.22
N PRO A 86 -7.05 17.28 -22.68
CA PRO A 86 -5.68 17.81 -22.67
C PRO A 86 -5.08 17.71 -21.26
N GLU A 87 -3.83 17.29 -21.15
CA GLU A 87 -3.16 17.24 -19.85
C GLU A 87 -3.01 18.68 -19.33
N GLU A 88 -3.48 18.92 -18.09
CA GLU A 88 -3.34 20.23 -17.47
C GLU A 88 -1.87 20.50 -17.14
N GLU A 89 -1.38 21.67 -17.56
CA GLU A 89 -0.03 22.15 -17.21
C GLU A 89 0.12 22.26 -15.68
N PRO A 90 1.32 22.01 -15.13
CA PRO A 90 1.55 22.06 -13.69
C PRO A 90 1.19 23.44 -13.13
N SER A 91 0.09 23.51 -12.37
CA SER A 91 -0.39 24.78 -11.83
C SER A 91 0.47 25.25 -10.65
N LEU A 92 0.81 26.53 -10.63
CA LEU A 92 1.53 27.17 -9.52
C LEU A 92 0.80 26.98 -8.18
N SER A 93 -0.53 27.00 -8.19
CA SER A 93 -1.35 26.74 -7.01
C SER A 93 -1.14 25.32 -6.46
N GLY A 94 -1.12 24.31 -7.33
CA GLY A 94 -0.84 22.93 -6.94
C GLY A 94 0.55 22.76 -6.36
N LEU A 95 1.55 23.48 -6.89
CA LEU A 95 2.91 23.48 -6.34
C LEU A 95 2.95 24.16 -4.96
N LEU A 96 2.34 25.33 -4.81
CA LEU A 96 2.28 26.05 -3.53
C LEU A 96 1.56 25.23 -2.45
N MET A 97 0.48 24.53 -2.80
CA MET A 97 -0.22 23.63 -1.89
C MET A 97 0.65 22.44 -1.45
N LYS A 98 1.48 21.89 -2.34
CA LYS A 98 2.44 20.85 -1.97
C LYS A 98 3.54 21.39 -1.06
N LEU A 99 4.06 22.58 -1.33
CA LEU A 99 5.09 23.23 -0.53
C LEU A 99 4.59 23.60 0.87
N SER A 100 3.35 24.10 0.99
CA SER A 100 2.76 24.44 2.29
C SER A 100 2.56 23.21 3.16
N LEU A 101 2.10 22.10 2.57
CA LEU A 101 1.94 20.82 3.28
C LEU A 101 3.30 20.28 3.76
N ALA A 102 4.34 20.38 2.91
CA ALA A 102 5.69 19.98 3.26
C ALA A 102 6.28 20.85 4.39
N ALA A 103 6.09 22.17 4.32
CA ALA A 103 6.55 23.09 5.36
C ALA A 103 5.89 22.80 6.72
N LEU A 104 4.58 22.51 6.73
CA LEU A 104 3.86 22.09 7.93
C LEU A 104 4.43 20.81 8.54
N ALA A 105 4.69 19.79 7.71
CA ALA A 105 5.26 18.53 8.17
C ALA A 105 6.67 18.70 8.75
N VAL A 106 7.52 19.51 8.11
CA VAL A 106 8.87 19.83 8.59
C VAL A 106 8.80 20.61 9.91
N GLY A 107 7.93 21.62 10.00
CA GLY A 107 7.73 22.38 11.22
C GLY A 107 7.29 21.50 12.40
N ALA A 108 6.35 20.59 12.17
CA ALA A 108 5.90 19.63 13.16
C ALA A 108 7.03 18.67 13.61
N ALA A 109 7.84 18.17 12.67
CA ALA A 109 8.98 17.31 12.99
C ALA A 109 10.04 18.07 13.82
N VAL A 110 10.37 19.31 13.44
CA VAL A 110 11.32 20.15 14.19
C VAL A 110 10.78 20.46 15.58
N TYR A 111 9.50 20.82 15.72
CA TYR A 111 8.85 21.04 17.02
C TYR A 111 8.90 19.78 17.90
N TYR A 112 8.58 18.62 17.32
CA TYR A 112 8.61 17.33 18.02
C TYR A 112 10.02 17.00 18.51
N LEU A 113 11.04 17.14 17.65
CA LEU A 113 12.43 16.95 18.04
C LEU A 113 12.87 17.95 19.11
N HIS A 114 12.50 19.23 18.97
CA HIS A 114 12.85 20.25 19.96
C HIS A 114 12.26 19.96 21.34
N LYS A 115 10.99 19.55 21.40
CA LYS A 115 10.31 19.19 22.65
C LYS A 115 10.90 17.91 23.30
N HIS A 116 11.38 16.98 22.49
CA HIS A 116 11.99 15.72 22.95
C HIS A 116 13.51 15.79 23.09
N ASN A 117 14.16 16.94 22.87
CA ASN A 117 15.59 17.10 23.07
C ASN A 117 15.92 17.06 24.57
N PRO A 118 16.72 16.09 25.06
CA PRO A 118 16.99 15.93 26.48
C PRO A 118 17.90 17.04 27.06
N LEU A 119 18.60 17.81 26.22
CA LEU A 119 19.55 18.84 26.64
C LEU A 119 18.91 20.11 27.23
N SER A 120 17.64 20.41 26.92
CA SER A 120 16.94 21.58 27.48
C SER A 120 16.50 21.39 28.93
N ASN A 121 16.30 20.14 29.38
CA ASN A 121 15.85 19.83 30.74
C ASN A 121 16.99 19.85 31.77
N PHE A 122 18.25 19.77 31.32
CA PHE A 122 19.41 19.82 32.23
C PHE A 122 19.75 21.25 32.69
N GLN A 123 19.40 22.28 31.91
CA GLN A 123 19.63 23.68 32.33
C GLN A 123 18.62 24.18 33.36
N THR A 124 17.47 23.51 33.50
CA THR A 124 16.41 23.88 34.46
C THR A 124 16.63 23.30 35.86
N GLN A 125 17.59 22.39 36.06
CA GLN A 125 17.90 21.76 37.35
C GLN A 125 19.10 22.37 38.09
N THR A 126 19.76 23.38 37.51
CA THR A 126 20.94 24.06 38.09
C THR A 126 20.63 25.46 38.61
N VAL A 127 19.49 25.62 39.31
CA VAL A 127 19.17 26.83 40.11
C VAL A 127 18.70 26.39 41.49
#